data_AF-A0A6I7HIW1-F1
#
_entry.id   AF-A0A6I7HIW1-F1
#
_cell.length_a   1.000
_cell.length_b   1.000
_cell.length_c   1.000
_cell.angle_alpha   90.00
_cell.angle_beta   90.00
_cell.angle_gamma   90.00
#
_symmetry.space_group_name_H-M   'P 1'
#
loop_
_entity.id
_entity.type
_entity.pdbx_description
1 polymer ?
#
loop_
_entity_poly.entity_id
_entity_poly.type
_entity_poly.pdbx_seq_one_letter_code
_entity_poly.pdbx_strand_id
1 'polypeptide(L)'
;MRDMSVLCLGGGSVAWQAEYRGSSQSGYLEDGADVSPLDAFVVILTPLDGNTPRIAVESRDQSIRIDLYRVKEDAVSRLRSVMPLQARDLVLEEGERILAIPVKR
;
A
#
# COMPACT_ATOMS: atom_id res chain seq x y z
N MET A 1 13.82 1.67 14.89
CA MET A 1 13.29 0.71 13.90
C MET A 1 11.84 1.11 13.69
N ARG A 2 11.40 1.32 12.46
CA ARG A 2 10.06 1.86 12.18
C ARG A 2 9.19 0.72 11.68
N ASP A 3 8.23 0.31 12.50
CA ASP A 3 7.33 -0.78 12.16
C ASP A 3 6.16 -0.24 11.33
N MET A 4 6.00 -0.80 10.14
CA MET A 4 4.83 -0.62 9.28
C MET A 4 4.19 -1.99 9.04
N SER A 5 2.88 -2.06 9.18
CA SER A 5 2.09 -3.24 8.82
C SER A 5 1.08 -2.88 7.73
N VAL A 6 0.88 -3.83 6.82
CA VAL A 6 -0.15 -3.77 5.78
C VAL A 6 -1.13 -4.91 6.03
N LEU A 7 -2.41 -4.58 6.17
CA LEU A 7 -3.49 -5.53 6.38
C LEU A 7 -4.48 -5.44 5.22
N CYS A 8 -4.79 -6.58 4.61
CA CYS A 8 -5.84 -6.69 3.60
C CYS A 8 -7.18 -6.97 4.28
N LEU A 9 -8.20 -6.18 3.95
CA LEU A 9 -9.56 -6.29 4.48
C LEU A 9 -10.58 -6.36 3.34
N GLY A 10 -11.47 -7.34 3.40
CA GLY A 10 -12.50 -7.57 2.40
C GLY A 10 -12.04 -8.59 1.35
N GLY A 11 -12.95 -9.50 0.99
CA GLY A 11 -12.72 -10.79 0.33
C GLY A 11 -12.13 -10.82 -1.08
N GLY A 12 -11.03 -10.10 -1.32
CA GLY A 12 -10.22 -10.13 -2.54
C GLY A 12 -8.72 -10.23 -2.20
N SER A 13 -7.90 -10.47 -3.23
CA SER A 13 -6.46 -10.64 -3.08
C SER A 13 -5.69 -9.41 -3.54
N VAL A 14 -4.66 -9.02 -2.79
CA VAL A 14 -3.80 -7.85 -3.09
C VAL A 14 -2.39 -8.33 -3.40
N ALA A 15 -1.85 -7.96 -4.56
CA ALA A 15 -0.41 -8.07 -4.78
C ALA A 15 0.32 -6.94 -4.05
N TRP A 16 1.43 -7.28 -3.38
CA TRP A 16 2.29 -6.30 -2.73
C TRP A 16 3.74 -6.43 -3.18
N GLN A 17 4.45 -5.32 -3.15
CA GLN A 17 5.88 -5.23 -3.39
C GLN A 17 6.50 -4.24 -2.41
N ALA A 18 7.55 -4.66 -1.70
CA ALA A 18 8.33 -3.82 -0.81
C ALA A 18 9.74 -3.64 -1.34
N GLU A 19 10.20 -2.39 -1.35
CA GLU A 19 11.55 -2.03 -1.76
C GLU A 19 12.43 -1.73 -0.54
N TYR A 20 13.60 -2.35 -0.53
CA TYR A 20 14.64 -2.20 0.47
C TYR A 20 15.93 -1.73 -0.19
N ARG A 21 16.88 -1.22 0.60
CA ARG A 21 18.15 -0.75 0.04
C ARG A 21 18.94 -1.92 -0.56
N GLY A 22 18.88 -2.05 -1.89
CA GLY A 22 19.59 -3.08 -2.64
C GLY A 22 18.82 -4.39 -2.84
N SER A 23 17.54 -4.47 -2.45
CA SER A 23 16.70 -5.64 -2.69
C SER A 23 15.22 -5.29 -2.78
N SER A 24 14.43 -6.20 -3.34
CA SER A 24 12.97 -6.12 -3.36
C SER A 24 12.37 -7.45 -2.90
N GLN A 25 11.17 -7.38 -2.34
CA GLN A 25 10.32 -8.55 -2.05
C GLN A 25 8.92 -8.30 -2.57
N SER A 26 8.24 -9.36 -2.97
CA SER A 26 6.86 -9.28 -3.43
C SER A 26 6.09 -10.53 -3.02
N GLY A 27 4.77 -10.42 -3.04
CA GLY A 27 3.87 -11.52 -2.73
C GLY A 27 2.41 -11.14 -2.92
N TYR A 28 1.55 -11.96 -2.33
CA TYR A 28 0.11 -11.79 -2.35
C TYR A 28 -0.43 -11.81 -0.91
N LEU A 29 -1.39 -10.94 -0.64
CA LEU A 29 -2.16 -10.91 0.60
C LEU A 29 -3.58 -11.37 0.27
N GLU A 30 -4.04 -12.36 1.03
CA GLU A 30 -5.45 -12.76 1.06
C GLU A 30 -6.19 -11.93 2.12
N ASP A 31 -7.53 -11.98 2.12
CA ASP A 31 -8.36 -11.30 3.11
C ASP A 31 -7.99 -11.73 4.54
N GLY A 32 -7.78 -10.75 5.42
CA GLY A 32 -7.34 -10.95 6.80
C GLY A 32 -5.85 -11.24 6.98
N ALA A 33 -5.08 -11.41 5.90
CA ALA A 33 -3.63 -11.57 5.99
C ALA A 33 -2.92 -10.24 6.21
N ASP A 34 -1.84 -10.27 7.01
CA ASP A 34 -0.97 -9.14 7.25
C ASP A 34 0.47 -9.41 6.81
N VAL A 35 1.16 -8.35 6.42
CA VAL A 35 2.60 -8.36 6.21
C VAL A 35 3.23 -7.15 6.89
N SER A 36 4.38 -7.38 7.51
CA SER A 36 5.20 -6.33 8.13
C SER A 36 6.51 -6.17 7.35
N PRO A 37 6.54 -5.35 6.27
CA PRO A 37 7.74 -5.09 5.50
C PRO A 37 8.67 -4.14 6.28
N LEU A 38 9.31 -4.68 7.32
CA LEU A 38 10.22 -3.95 8.21
C LEU A 38 11.34 -3.30 7.42
N ASP A 39 11.60 -2.00 7.68
CA ASP A 39 12.66 -1.23 7.02
C ASP A 39 12.51 -1.01 5.50
N ALA A 40 11.36 -1.39 4.91
CA ALA A 40 11.03 -1.01 3.54
C ALA A 40 10.90 0.52 3.42
N PHE A 41 11.49 1.11 2.39
CA PHE A 41 11.38 2.56 2.13
C PHE A 41 10.26 2.89 1.13
N VAL A 42 9.72 1.89 0.44
CA VAL A 42 8.54 1.98 -0.41
C VAL A 42 7.77 0.68 -0.30
N VAL A 43 6.43 0.76 -0.21
CA VAL A 43 5.55 -0.39 -0.41
C VAL A 43 4.47 -0.04 -1.44
N ILE A 44 4.34 -0.88 -2.46
CA ILE A 44 3.37 -0.78 -3.55
C ILE A 44 2.30 -1.85 -3.36
N LEU A 45 1.04 -1.47 -3.46
CA LEU A 45 -0.11 -2.38 -3.34
C LEU A 45 -0.99 -2.28 -4.58
N THR A 46 -1.35 -3.43 -5.14
CA THR A 46 -2.13 -3.55 -6.39
C THR A 46 -3.31 -4.52 -6.18
N PRO A 47 -4.56 -4.07 -6.37
CA PRO A 47 -5.74 -4.94 -6.44
C PRO A 47 -5.60 -5.94 -7.61
N LEU A 48 -5.98 -7.20 -7.43
CA LEU A 48 -5.89 -8.23 -8.48
C LEU A 48 -7.19 -8.46 -9.23
N ASP A 49 -8.31 -8.13 -8.60
CA ASP A 49 -9.66 -8.32 -9.07
C ASP A 49 -10.39 -6.97 -9.02
N GLY A 50 -11.27 -6.70 -10.00
CA GLY A 50 -12.07 -5.46 -10.05
C GLY A 50 -13.01 -5.25 -8.83
N ASN A 51 -12.95 -6.15 -7.84
CA ASN A 51 -13.46 -5.95 -6.51
C ASN A 51 -12.44 -5.17 -5.69
N THR A 52 -12.79 -3.96 -5.28
CA THR A 52 -11.92 -3.11 -4.47
C THR A 52 -11.58 -3.74 -3.10
N PRO A 53 -10.32 -4.13 -2.85
CA PRO A 53 -9.88 -4.49 -1.51
C PRO A 53 -9.75 -3.22 -0.66
N ARG A 54 -10.09 -3.32 0.63
CA ARG A 54 -9.81 -2.25 1.60
C ARG A 54 -8.45 -2.54 2.22
N ILE A 55 -7.53 -1.59 2.14
CA ILE A 55 -6.17 -1.78 2.65
C ILE A 55 -5.93 -0.83 3.81
N ALA A 56 -5.57 -1.37 4.96
CA ALA A 56 -5.09 -0.59 6.09
C ALA A 56 -3.55 -0.61 6.12
N VAL A 57 -2.94 0.57 6.18
CA VAL A 57 -1.51 0.75 6.40
C VAL A 57 -1.33 1.39 7.77
N GLU A 58 -0.78 0.66 8.73
CA GLU A 58 -0.53 1.15 10.07
C GLU A 58 0.95 1.46 10.27
N SER A 59 1.25 2.61 10.87
CA SER A 59 2.58 2.96 11.35
C SER A 59 2.57 3.13 12.85
N ARG A 60 3.47 2.43 13.55
CA ARG A 60 3.66 2.65 14.98
C ARG A 60 4.38 3.97 15.31
N ASP A 61 4.90 4.68 14.29
CA ASP A 61 5.69 5.93 14.43
C ASP A 61 5.07 7.13 13.65
N GLN A 62 3.81 6.99 13.23
CA GLN A 62 2.90 8.02 12.67
C GLN A 62 3.31 8.82 11.41
N SER A 63 4.53 8.69 10.86
CA SER A 63 4.97 9.52 9.71
C SER A 63 5.08 8.73 8.39
N ILE A 64 3.98 8.17 7.90
CA ILE A 64 3.91 7.61 6.53
C ILE A 64 3.14 8.59 5.64
N ARG A 65 3.56 8.71 4.38
CA ARG A 65 2.76 9.33 3.32
C ARG A 65 2.24 8.24 2.40
N ILE A 66 0.94 8.27 2.12
CA ILE A 66 0.27 7.37 1.21
C ILE A 66 -0.05 8.14 -0.06
N ASP A 67 0.52 7.70 -1.18
CA ASP A 67 0.29 8.27 -2.51
C ASP A 67 -0.59 7.31 -3.32
N LEU A 68 -1.66 7.80 -3.92
CA LEU A 68 -2.56 7.02 -4.78
C LEU A 68 -2.24 7.28 -6.25
N TYR A 69 -2.14 6.20 -7.02
CA TYR A 69 -1.85 6.25 -8.45
C TYR A 69 -2.91 5.51 -9.23
N ARG A 70 -3.24 6.00 -10.43
CA ARG A 70 -4.04 5.27 -11.40
C ARG A 70 -3.14 4.81 -12.54
N VAL A 71 -3.24 3.53 -12.89
CA VAL A 71 -2.53 2.95 -14.03
C VAL A 71 -3.50 2.71 -15.17
N LYS A 72 -3.18 3.25 -16.35
CA LYS A 72 -3.83 2.98 -17.63
C LYS A 72 -2.81 2.31 -18.56
N GLU A 73 -3.26 1.67 -19.64
CA GLU A 73 -2.46 0.78 -20.51
C GLU A 73 -1.03 1.26 -20.82
N ASP A 74 -0.76 2.57 -20.91
CA ASP A 74 0.60 3.12 -21.09
C ASP A 74 0.92 4.34 -20.21
N ALA A 75 0.19 4.56 -19.12
CA ALA A 75 0.37 5.76 -18.30
C ALA A 75 0.09 5.52 -16.81
N VAL A 76 0.92 6.14 -15.96
CA VAL A 76 0.71 6.21 -14.52
C VAL A 76 0.50 7.66 -14.12
N SER A 77 -0.64 7.98 -13.51
CA SER A 77 -0.92 9.31 -12.97
C SER A 77 -1.12 9.26 -11.45
N ARG A 78 -0.53 10.22 -10.73
CA ARG A 78 -0.80 10.40 -9.30
C ARG A 78 -2.14 11.11 -9.13
N LEU A 79 -3.04 10.53 -8.35
CA LEU A 79 -4.36 11.11 -8.07
C LEU A 79 -4.33 12.05 -6.87
N ARG A 80 -3.73 11.60 -5.77
CA ARG A 80 -3.63 12.37 -4.51
C ARG A 80 -2.59 11.79 -3.58
N SER A 81 -2.30 12.53 -2.52
CA SER A 81 -1.50 12.04 -1.40
C SER A 81 -2.08 12.43 -0.06
N VAL A 82 -2.01 11.51 0.90
CA VAL A 82 -2.69 11.59 2.20
C VAL A 82 -1.82 10.99 3.31
N MET A 83 -2.08 11.37 4.56
CA MET A 83 -1.48 10.70 5.73
C MET A 83 -2.34 9.49 6.14
N PRO A 84 -1.78 8.41 6.74
CA PRO A 84 -2.54 7.23 7.18
C PRO A 84 -3.73 7.57 8.07
N LEU A 85 -3.57 8.53 8.98
CA LEU A 85 -4.65 9.02 9.85
C LEU A 85 -5.84 9.59 9.05
N GLN A 86 -5.58 10.10 7.83
CA GLN A 86 -6.57 10.60 6.89
C GLN A 86 -6.99 9.56 5.84
N ALA A 87 -6.37 8.38 5.84
CA ALA A 87 -6.60 7.30 4.90
C ALA A 87 -7.56 6.22 5.45
N ARG A 88 -8.25 6.49 6.57
CA ARG A 88 -9.35 5.63 7.01
C ARG A 88 -10.41 5.55 5.91
N ASP A 89 -10.92 4.34 5.68
CA ASP A 89 -11.93 4.02 4.66
C ASP A 89 -11.47 4.24 3.21
N LEU A 90 -10.16 4.11 2.95
CA LEU A 90 -9.64 4.19 1.60
C LEU A 90 -10.07 2.96 0.77
N VAL A 91 -10.84 3.24 -0.28
CA VAL A 91 -11.37 2.28 -1.25
C VAL A 91 -10.67 2.57 -2.57
N LEU A 92 -9.94 1.59 -3.10
CA LEU A 92 -9.23 1.67 -4.39
C LEU A 92 -10.10 1.26 -5.58
N GLU A 93 -10.28 2.14 -6.56
CA GLU A 93 -10.92 1.73 -7.81
C GLU A 93 -10.01 0.75 -8.60
N GLU A 94 -10.60 0.04 -9.57
CA GLU A 94 -9.85 -0.84 -10.47
C GLU A 94 -8.70 -0.08 -11.15
N GLY A 95 -7.50 -0.67 -11.11
CA GLY A 95 -6.28 -0.07 -11.67
C GLY A 95 -5.63 1.01 -10.79
N GLU A 96 -6.21 1.35 -9.62
CA GLU A 96 -5.55 2.19 -8.64
C GLU A 96 -4.53 1.42 -7.81
N ARG A 97 -3.45 2.10 -7.41
CA ARG A 97 -2.35 1.55 -6.61
C ARG A 97 -2.03 2.46 -5.45
N ILE A 98 -1.67 1.84 -4.33
CA ILE A 98 -1.17 2.56 -3.14
C ILE A 98 0.34 2.48 -3.12
N LEU A 99 0.97 3.64 -2.90
CA LEU A 99 2.38 3.76 -2.61
C LEU A 99 2.55 4.34 -1.19
N ALA A 100 2.96 3.50 -0.25
CA ALA A 100 3.30 3.95 1.10
C ALA A 100 4.80 4.29 1.17
N ILE A 101 5.11 5.54 1.50
CA ILE A 101 6.49 6.04 1.66
C ILE A 101 6.68 6.50 3.10
N PRO A 102 7.62 5.93 3.87
CA PRO A 102 8.01 6.46 5.16
C PRO A 102 8.61 7.85 5.01
N VAL A 103 8.11 8.82 5.77
CA VAL A 103 8.66 10.17 5.79
C VAL A 103 9.70 10.25 6.90
N LYS A 104 10.86 10.86 6.63
CA LYS A 104 11.80 11.26 7.69
C LYS A 104 11.33 12.59 8.28
N ARG A 105 11.10 12.64 9.58
CA ARG A 105 11.17 13.90 10.34
C ARG A 105 12.62 14.31 10.49
#